data_AF-A0A1X9M6R9-F1
#
_entry.id   AF-A0A1X9M6R9-F1
#
_cell.length_a   1.000
_cell.length_b   1.000
_cell.length_c   1.000
_cell.angle_alpha   90.00
_cell.angle_beta   90.00
_cell.angle_gamma   90.00
#
_symmetry.space_group_name_H-M   'P 1'
#
loop_
_entity.id
_entity.type
_entity.pdbx_description
1 polymer ?
#
loop_
_entity_poly.entity_id
_entity_poly.type
_entity_poly.pdbx_seq_one_letter_code
_entity_poly.pdbx_strand_id
1 'polypeptide(L)'
;MRLEQQNSLTRSLLMIAIVYCVSSIIFFTIAIFDKEELETDWSISLVDSGSIWTGDAVDFHLYLEDEQGNPINEANMKAVFDRPGTVHQIEKRFSRLENGLYETEIIFSVPGTWIAMVESSKNDKIYRNQLLFEVQGTIVSDVDRDPKDLFHLEQPLPQDLQFEIERIQNVNR
;
A
#
# COMPACT_ATOMS: atom_id res chain seq x y z
N MET A 1 -68.42 0.51 -11.21
CA MET A 1 -67.13 0.56 -11.93
C MET A 1 -66.10 1.54 -11.36
N ARG A 2 -66.42 2.81 -11.03
CA ARG A 2 -65.40 3.75 -10.46
C ARG A 2 -64.79 3.31 -9.11
N LEU A 3 -65.57 2.65 -8.25
CA LEU A 3 -65.11 2.16 -6.93
C LEU A 3 -64.09 1.00 -7.02
N GLU A 4 -64.18 0.14 -8.03
CA GLU A 4 -63.23 -0.96 -8.22
C GLU A 4 -61.89 -0.48 -8.79
N GLN A 5 -61.92 0.49 -9.70
CA GLN A 5 -60.71 1.13 -10.23
C GLN A 5 -59.92 1.85 -9.13
N GLN A 6 -60.61 2.55 -8.23
CA GLN A 6 -59.99 3.25 -7.10
C GLN A 6 -59.27 2.28 -6.16
N ASN A 7 -59.88 1.15 -5.83
CA ASN A 7 -59.27 0.11 -5.00
C ASN A 7 -58.05 -0.55 -5.66
N SER A 8 -58.03 -0.69 -6.99
CA SER A 8 -56.86 -1.24 -7.69
C SER A 8 -55.66 -0.29 -7.67
N LEU A 9 -55.89 1.02 -7.84
CA LEU A 9 -54.83 2.03 -7.82
C LEU A 9 -54.21 2.17 -6.43
N THR A 10 -55.03 2.18 -5.37
CA THR A 10 -54.54 2.24 -4.00
C THR A 10 -53.71 1.01 -3.64
N ARG A 11 -54.09 -0.19 -4.10
CA ARG A 11 -53.30 -1.42 -3.91
C ARG A 11 -51.96 -1.37 -4.64
N SER A 12 -51.94 -0.89 -5.88
CA SER A 12 -50.71 -0.75 -6.66
C SER A 12 -49.74 0.27 -6.04
N LEU A 13 -50.25 1.43 -5.59
CA LEU A 13 -49.44 2.43 -4.89
C LEU A 13 -48.88 1.90 -3.57
N LEU A 14 -49.67 1.14 -2.82
CA LEU A 14 -49.24 0.53 -1.57
C LEU A 14 -48.15 -0.52 -1.80
N MET A 15 -48.26 -1.35 -2.84
CA MET A 15 -47.20 -2.29 -3.25
C MET A 15 -45.90 -1.57 -3.64
N ILE A 16 -46.00 -0.47 -4.41
CA ILE A 16 -44.84 0.33 -4.79
C ILE A 16 -44.17 0.94 -3.54
N ALA A 17 -44.96 1.48 -2.61
CA ALA A 17 -44.45 2.04 -1.36
C ALA A 17 -43.74 1.00 -0.50
N ILE A 18 -44.27 -0.24 -0.43
CA ILE A 18 -43.61 -1.35 0.28
C ILE A 18 -42.28 -1.69 -0.38
N VAL A 19 -42.23 -1.86 -1.71
CA VAL A 19 -40.98 -2.16 -2.42
C VAL A 19 -39.96 -1.05 -2.24
N TYR A 20 -40.38 0.21 -2.27
CA TYR A 20 -39.51 1.35 -2.01
C TYR A 20 -38.94 1.34 -0.58
N CYS A 21 -39.79 1.08 0.43
CA CYS A 21 -39.33 0.97 1.82
C CYS A 21 -38.33 -0.18 1.99
N VAL A 22 -38.63 -1.36 1.44
CA VAL A 22 -37.76 -2.54 1.55
C VAL A 22 -36.41 -2.30 0.86
N SER A 23 -36.42 -1.74 -0.35
CA SER A 23 -35.19 -1.42 -1.08
C SER A 23 -34.34 -0.36 -0.39
N SER A 24 -34.95 0.67 0.19
CA SER A 24 -34.25 1.69 0.99
C SER A 24 -33.58 1.09 2.22
N ILE A 25 -34.27 0.19 2.94
CA ILE A 25 -33.71 -0.51 4.11
C ILE A 25 -32.53 -1.40 3.72
N ILE A 26 -32.63 -2.14 2.62
CA ILE A 26 -31.54 -2.98 2.09
C ILE A 26 -30.33 -2.10 1.72
N PHE A 27 -30.56 -1.00 1.00
CA PHE A 27 -29.48 -0.09 0.63
C PHE A 27 -28.79 0.52 1.86
N PHE A 28 -29.57 0.94 2.85
CA PHE A 28 -29.05 1.50 4.09
C PHE A 28 -28.26 0.49 4.93
N THR A 29 -28.70 -0.77 4.97
CA THR A 29 -27.96 -1.82 5.68
C THR A 29 -26.62 -2.10 5.01
N ILE A 30 -26.58 -2.25 3.68
CA ILE A 30 -25.31 -2.43 2.94
C ILE A 30 -24.34 -1.28 3.23
N ALA A 31 -24.82 -0.03 3.21
CA ALA A 31 -23.98 1.15 3.48
C ALA A 31 -23.41 1.22 4.90
N ILE A 32 -24.02 0.55 5.89
CA ILE A 32 -23.53 0.56 7.27
C ILE A 32 -22.48 -0.52 7.52
N PHE A 33 -22.62 -1.69 6.86
CA PHE A 33 -21.74 -2.83 7.10
C PHE A 33 -20.40 -2.75 6.36
N ASP A 34 -20.28 -1.88 5.36
CA ASP A 34 -19.06 -1.73 4.55
C ASP A 34 -18.07 -0.73 5.16
N LYS A 35 -17.70 -0.94 6.43
CA LYS A 35 -16.70 -0.12 7.12
C LYS A 35 -15.44 -0.93 7.34
N GLU A 36 -14.41 -0.61 6.57
CA GLU A 36 -13.05 -1.06 6.83
C GLU A 36 -12.63 -0.65 8.26
N GLU A 37 -12.27 -1.63 9.08
CA GLU A 37 -11.79 -1.44 10.44
C GLU A 37 -10.26 -1.25 10.41
N LEU A 38 -9.79 -0.07 10.82
CA LEU A 38 -8.37 0.21 10.93
C LEU A 38 -7.85 -0.39 12.24
N GLU A 39 -6.98 -1.40 12.13
CA GLU A 39 -6.30 -2.00 13.27
C GLU A 39 -5.02 -1.22 13.57
N THR A 40 -4.88 -0.73 14.79
CA THR A 40 -3.70 0.04 15.23
C THR A 40 -2.75 -0.76 16.10
N ASP A 41 -3.26 -1.79 16.78
CA ASP A 41 -2.50 -2.60 17.74
C ASP A 41 -1.95 -3.85 17.05
N TRP A 42 -0.87 -3.66 16.30
CA TRP A 42 -0.16 -4.72 15.59
C TRP A 42 1.29 -4.31 15.36
N SER A 43 2.16 -5.27 15.03
CA SER A 43 3.57 -5.00 14.81
C SER A 43 4.05 -5.49 13.46
N ILE A 44 5.01 -4.74 12.91
CA ILE A 44 5.73 -5.12 11.70
C ILE A 44 7.22 -5.09 11.99
N SER A 45 7.92 -6.12 11.58
CA SER A 45 9.37 -6.20 11.68
C SER A 45 9.99 -6.55 10.34
N LEU A 46 11.12 -5.93 10.05
CA LEU A 46 11.98 -6.26 8.92
C LEU A 46 12.86 -7.44 9.33
N VAL A 47 12.72 -8.56 8.63
CA VAL A 47 13.47 -9.78 8.93
C VAL A 47 14.81 -9.68 8.24
N ASP A 48 15.82 -9.31 9.02
CA ASP A 48 17.24 -9.28 8.65
C ASP A 48 17.52 -8.84 7.20
N SER A 49 17.20 -7.58 6.90
CA SER A 49 17.85 -6.94 5.76
C SER A 49 19.28 -6.61 6.22
N GLY A 50 20.28 -7.34 5.74
CA GLY A 50 21.65 -6.82 5.79
C GLY A 50 21.75 -5.41 5.21
N SER A 51 22.95 -4.87 5.04
CA SER A 51 23.08 -3.57 4.37
C SER A 51 22.43 -3.62 2.97
N ILE A 52 21.42 -2.79 2.75
CA ILE A 52 20.72 -2.67 1.46
C ILE A 52 21.57 -1.76 0.58
N TRP A 53 21.91 -2.21 -0.62
CA TRP A 53 22.73 -1.44 -1.55
C TRP A 53 21.94 -1.01 -2.77
N THR A 54 22.26 0.15 -3.32
CA THR A 54 21.67 0.62 -4.57
C THR A 54 22.10 -0.26 -5.74
N GLY A 55 21.18 -0.55 -6.65
CA GLY A 55 21.41 -1.34 -7.86
C GLY A 55 21.37 -2.85 -7.66
N ASP A 56 21.39 -3.31 -6.40
CA ASP A 56 21.19 -4.72 -6.08
C ASP A 56 19.69 -5.02 -5.99
N ALA A 57 19.31 -6.19 -6.50
CA ALA A 57 18.00 -6.77 -6.23
C ALA A 57 17.97 -7.30 -4.80
N VAL A 58 17.11 -6.72 -3.98
CA VAL A 58 17.00 -7.06 -2.56
C VAL A 58 15.65 -7.72 -2.31
N ASP A 59 15.71 -8.90 -1.69
CA ASP A 59 14.54 -9.56 -1.13
C ASP A 59 14.17 -8.88 0.19
N PHE A 60 13.02 -8.22 0.21
CA PHE A 60 12.52 -7.47 1.34
C PHE A 60 11.52 -8.34 2.12
N HIS A 61 11.95 -8.86 3.28
CA HIS A 61 11.15 -9.75 4.12
C HIS A 61 10.50 -9.01 5.28
N LEU A 62 9.17 -9.04 5.35
CA LEU A 62 8.39 -8.41 6.40
C LEU A 62 7.58 -9.44 7.18
N TYR A 63 7.68 -9.37 8.51
CA TYR A 63 6.95 -10.23 9.44
C TYR A 63 5.87 -9.42 10.16
N LEU A 64 4.63 -9.91 10.09
CA LEU A 64 3.43 -9.22 10.59
C LEU A 64 2.84 -9.98 11.77
N GLU A 65 2.67 -9.30 12.90
CA GLU A 65 2.10 -9.86 14.13
C GLU A 65 0.92 -9.03 14.62
N ASP A 66 -0.12 -9.69 15.15
CA ASP A 66 -1.24 -9.04 15.84
C ASP A 66 -0.85 -8.59 17.26
N GLU A 67 -1.77 -7.94 17.97
CA GLU A 67 -1.60 -7.51 19.36
C GLU A 67 -1.14 -8.65 20.30
N GLN A 68 -1.56 -9.89 20.01
CA GLN A 68 -1.22 -11.06 20.81
C GLN A 68 0.09 -11.74 20.37
N GLY A 69 0.81 -11.19 19.39
CA GLY A 69 2.02 -11.76 18.84
C GLY A 69 1.78 -12.96 17.92
N ASN A 70 0.56 -13.18 17.44
CA ASN A 70 0.29 -14.22 16.45
C ASN A 70 0.55 -13.68 15.04
N PRO A 71 1.06 -14.53 14.14
CA PRO A 71 1.31 -14.11 12.76
C PRO A 71 0.02 -13.78 12.02
N ILE A 72 0.01 -12.63 11.34
CA ILE A 72 -1.10 -12.21 10.48
C ILE A 72 -0.97 -12.93 9.13
N ASN A 73 -1.58 -14.11 9.06
CA ASN A 73 -1.62 -14.92 7.84
C ASN A 73 -2.71 -14.48 6.86
N GLU A 74 -2.49 -14.76 5.58
CA GLU A 74 -3.50 -14.61 4.50
C GLU A 74 -3.96 -13.18 4.23
N ALA A 75 -3.10 -12.20 4.53
CA ALA A 75 -3.38 -10.82 4.22
C ALA A 75 -2.86 -10.44 2.81
N ASN A 76 -3.54 -9.51 2.16
CA ASN A 76 -3.05 -8.86 0.95
C ASN A 76 -2.16 -7.70 1.36
N MET A 77 -0.87 -7.78 1.03
CA MET A 77 0.11 -6.80 1.48
C MET A 77 0.71 -6.04 0.30
N LYS A 78 0.76 -4.72 0.45
CA LYS A 78 1.48 -3.81 -0.43
C LYS A 78 2.31 -2.84 0.40
N ALA A 79 3.42 -2.38 -0.17
CA ALA A 79 4.17 -1.28 0.39
C ALA A 79 4.45 -0.23 -0.67
N VAL A 80 4.46 1.02 -0.23
CA VAL A 80 4.96 2.15 -0.99
C VAL A 80 6.27 2.57 -0.35
N PHE A 81 7.36 2.42 -1.09
CA PHE A 81 8.68 2.87 -0.68
C PHE A 81 8.89 4.29 -1.18
N ASP A 82 9.11 5.21 -0.26
CA ASP A 82 9.31 6.63 -0.53
C ASP A 82 10.64 7.10 0.04
N ARG A 83 11.36 7.93 -0.71
CA ARG A 83 12.55 8.61 -0.20
C ARG A 83 12.20 10.09 0.05
N PRO A 84 12.18 10.53 1.31
CA PRO A 84 11.85 11.91 1.65
C PRO A 84 12.69 12.92 0.88
N GLY A 85 12.03 13.97 0.38
CA GLY A 85 12.70 15.03 -0.37
C GLY A 85 13.01 14.70 -1.83
N THR A 86 12.54 13.55 -2.33
CA THR A 86 12.59 13.18 -3.75
C THR A 86 11.23 12.68 -4.22
N VAL A 87 11.06 12.47 -5.54
CA VAL A 87 9.86 11.83 -6.12
C VAL A 87 10.11 10.34 -6.37
N HIS A 88 11.03 9.73 -5.62
CA HIS A 88 11.21 8.28 -5.66
C HIS A 88 10.07 7.61 -4.91
N GLN A 89 9.17 7.00 -5.67
CA GLN A 89 8.10 6.18 -5.14
C GLN A 89 8.10 4.85 -5.88
N ILE A 90 8.24 3.75 -5.12
CA ILE A 90 8.17 2.39 -5.67
C ILE A 90 7.00 1.68 -4.97
N GLU A 91 6.02 1.23 -5.75
CA GLU A 91 4.91 0.41 -5.24
C GLU A 91 5.14 -1.07 -5.52
N LYS A 92 5.15 -1.88 -4.46
CA LYS A 92 5.29 -3.33 -4.55
C LYS A 92 4.17 -4.04 -3.82
N ARG A 93 3.78 -5.18 -4.39
CA ARG A 93 2.93 -6.17 -3.71
C ARG A 93 3.83 -7.25 -3.16
N PHE A 94 3.50 -7.73 -1.98
CA PHE A 94 4.26 -8.79 -1.33
C PHE A 94 3.62 -10.14 -1.65
N SER A 95 4.48 -11.11 -1.94
CA SER A 95 4.12 -12.51 -1.99
C SER A 95 4.05 -13.05 -0.57
N ARG A 96 3.00 -13.81 -0.28
CA ARG A 96 2.85 -14.50 1.00
C ARG A 96 3.77 -15.72 1.02
N LEU A 97 4.56 -15.85 2.08
CA LEU A 97 5.26 -17.08 2.42
C LEU A 97 4.43 -17.87 3.45
N GLU A 98 4.97 -18.13 4.64
CA GLU A 98 4.30 -18.85 5.73
C GLU A 98 4.46 -18.10 7.06
N ASN A 99 3.56 -18.37 8.01
CA ASN A 99 3.61 -17.85 9.38
C ASN A 99 3.73 -16.32 9.46
N GLY A 100 2.97 -15.57 8.67
CA GLY A 100 2.98 -14.10 8.71
C GLY A 100 4.21 -13.45 8.09
N LEU A 101 5.06 -14.24 7.40
CA LEU A 101 6.18 -13.74 6.61
C LEU A 101 5.72 -13.42 5.18
N TYR A 102 6.14 -12.27 4.69
CA TYR A 102 5.84 -11.74 3.36
C TYR A 102 7.13 -11.28 2.70
N GLU A 103 7.24 -11.45 1.39
CA GLU A 103 8.43 -11.10 0.63
C GLU A 103 8.13 -10.30 -0.64
N THR A 104 9.04 -9.43 -1.05
CA THR A 104 9.02 -8.81 -2.37
C THR A 104 10.44 -8.49 -2.82
N GLU A 105 10.68 -8.51 -4.12
CA GLU A 105 11.96 -8.10 -4.70
C GLU A 105 11.90 -6.61 -5.10
N ILE A 106 12.90 -5.83 -4.69
CA ILE A 106 13.00 -4.40 -4.98
C ILE A 106 14.44 -4.02 -5.32
N ILE A 107 14.60 -3.09 -6.27
CA ILE A 107 15.90 -2.49 -6.62
C ILE A 107 15.82 -1.00 -6.30
N PHE A 108 16.70 -0.53 -5.41
CA PHE A 108 16.78 0.90 -5.07
C PHE A 108 17.81 1.58 -5.96
N SER A 109 17.43 2.73 -6.55
CA SER A 109 18.30 3.45 -7.48
C SER A 109 19.15 4.53 -6.80
N VAL A 110 18.79 4.94 -5.59
CA VAL A 110 19.37 6.09 -4.90
C VAL A 110 19.58 5.81 -3.41
N PRO A 111 20.75 6.19 -2.84
CA PRO A 111 21.07 5.92 -1.44
C PRO A 111 20.37 6.89 -0.47
N GLY A 112 20.41 6.58 0.82
CA GLY A 112 19.90 7.39 1.93
C GLY A 112 18.75 6.72 2.67
N THR A 113 18.05 7.51 3.49
CA THR A 113 16.91 7.04 4.29
C THR A 113 15.67 6.86 3.42
N TRP A 114 15.05 5.69 3.51
CA TRP A 114 13.78 5.36 2.86
C TRP A 114 12.70 5.05 3.90
N ILE A 115 11.46 5.33 3.52
CA ILE A 115 10.25 5.03 4.28
C ILE A 115 9.44 4.00 3.51
N ALA A 116 9.20 2.83 4.08
CA ALA A 116 8.22 1.88 3.58
C ALA A 116 6.89 2.10 4.29
N MET A 117 5.90 2.61 3.57
CA MET A 117 4.51 2.68 4.02
C MET A 117 3.82 1.38 3.67
N VAL A 118 3.60 0.53 4.68
CA VAL A 118 3.02 -0.80 4.53
C VAL A 118 1.52 -0.73 4.79
N GLU A 119 0.75 -1.27 3.85
CA GLU A 119 -0.68 -1.53 4.00
C GLU A 119 -0.93 -3.02 3.78
N SER A 120 -1.49 -3.66 4.79
CA SER A 120 -1.93 -5.05 4.72
C SER A 120 -3.43 -5.11 4.99
N SER A 121 -4.18 -5.90 4.22
CA SER A 121 -5.62 -6.05 4.39
C SER A 121 -6.03 -7.51 4.50
N LYS A 122 -6.88 -7.82 5.48
CA LYS A 122 -7.41 -9.16 5.72
C LYS A 122 -8.86 -9.06 6.14
N ASN A 123 -9.75 -9.65 5.35
CA ASN A 123 -11.20 -9.45 5.50
C ASN A 123 -11.52 -7.95 5.51
N ASP A 124 -12.28 -7.48 6.51
CA ASP A 124 -12.65 -6.07 6.68
C ASP A 124 -11.61 -5.27 7.48
N LYS A 125 -10.47 -5.88 7.83
CA LYS A 125 -9.41 -5.23 8.63
C LYS A 125 -8.28 -4.70 7.75
N ILE A 126 -7.85 -3.48 8.05
CA ILE A 126 -6.71 -2.82 7.43
C ILE A 126 -5.65 -2.55 8.49
N TYR A 127 -4.43 -2.94 8.18
CA TYR A 127 -3.23 -2.79 8.98
C TYR A 127 -2.31 -1.80 8.26
N ARG A 128 -2.05 -0.62 8.85
CA ARG A 128 -1.13 0.39 8.28
C ARG A 128 0.00 0.72 9.23
N ASN A 129 1.23 0.67 8.74
CA ASN A 129 2.41 1.01 9.53
C ASN A 129 3.54 1.52 8.61
N GLN A 130 4.56 2.13 9.20
CA GLN A 130 5.68 2.71 8.47
C GLN A 130 7.00 2.18 9.03
N LEU A 131 7.93 1.87 8.15
CA LEU A 131 9.27 1.43 8.49
C LEU A 131 10.29 2.40 7.89
N LEU A 132 11.32 2.74 8.67
CA LEU A 132 12.45 3.53 8.20
C LEU A 132 13.68 2.62 8.07
N PHE A 133 14.39 2.72 6.96
CA PHE A 133 15.61 1.96 6.71
C PHE A 133 16.59 2.75 5.85
N GLU A 134 17.85 2.32 5.84
CA GLU A 134 18.94 2.98 5.11
C GLU A 134 19.36 2.15 3.89
N VAL A 135 19.51 2.83 2.76
CA VAL A 135 20.07 2.26 1.52
C VAL A 135 21.44 2.89 1.26
N GLN A 136 22.45 2.06 1.04
CA GLN A 136 23.83 2.46 0.84
C GLN A 136 24.22 2.38 -0.65
N GLY A 137 25.32 3.02 -1.03
CA GLY A 137 25.86 2.95 -2.39
C GLY A 137 25.81 4.27 -3.15
N THR A 138 25.90 4.19 -4.48
CA THR A 138 25.92 5.35 -5.38
C THR A 138 24.62 5.43 -6.19
N ILE A 139 24.36 6.57 -6.82
CA ILE A 139 23.21 6.70 -7.73
C ILE A 139 23.40 5.78 -8.94
N VAL A 140 22.37 4.99 -9.25
CA VAL A 140 22.40 3.97 -10.30
C VAL A 140 21.78 4.49 -11.59
N SER A 141 22.32 4.01 -12.72
CA SER A 141 21.86 4.37 -14.07
C SER A 141 20.43 3.85 -14.32
N ASP A 142 19.68 4.52 -15.20
CA ASP A 142 18.30 4.13 -15.56
C ASP A 142 18.16 2.66 -15.99
N VAL A 143 19.24 2.06 -16.52
CA VAL A 143 19.25 0.67 -17.04
C VAL A 143 19.17 -0.36 -15.91
N ASP A 144 19.69 -0.03 -14.73
CA ASP A 144 19.79 -0.94 -13.59
C ASP A 144 18.81 -0.54 -12.46
N ARG A 145 17.75 0.21 -12.79
CA ARG A 145 16.69 0.59 -11.84
C ARG A 145 15.51 -0.38 -11.90
N ASP A 146 14.70 -0.35 -10.84
CA ASP A 146 13.39 -0.97 -10.90
C ASP A 146 12.56 -0.33 -12.03
N PRO A 147 11.97 -1.13 -12.95
CA PRO A 147 11.16 -0.58 -14.04
C PRO A 147 9.94 0.22 -13.58
N LYS A 148 9.54 0.09 -12.31
CA LYS A 148 8.44 0.84 -11.68
C LYS A 148 8.90 2.06 -10.89
N ASP A 149 10.20 2.33 -10.82
CA ASP A 149 10.72 3.56 -10.22
C ASP A 149 10.38 4.75 -11.13
N LEU A 150 9.65 5.72 -10.58
CA LEU A 150 9.21 6.92 -11.30
C LEU A 150 10.27 8.02 -11.32
N PHE A 151 11.48 7.75 -10.83
CA PHE A 151 12.52 8.76 -10.73
C PHE A 151 13.21 9.07 -12.06
N HIS A 152 13.37 10.38 -12.30
CA HIS A 152 14.16 10.94 -13.38
C HIS A 152 15.18 11.94 -12.84
N LEU A 153 16.39 11.98 -13.40
CA LEU A 153 17.47 12.89 -12.92
C LEU A 153 17.21 14.37 -13.20
N GLU A 154 16.26 14.70 -14.08
CA GLU A 154 15.96 16.06 -14.53
C GLU A 154 15.09 16.87 -13.55
N GLN A 155 14.63 16.24 -12.47
CA GLN A 155 13.80 16.88 -11.46
C GLN A 155 14.63 17.63 -10.40
N PRO A 156 14.02 18.52 -9.59
CA PRO A 156 14.72 19.15 -8.47
C PRO A 156 15.24 18.08 -7.50
N LEU A 157 16.55 17.95 -7.40
CA LEU A 157 17.20 16.99 -6.51
C LEU A 157 17.53 17.66 -5.17
N PRO A 158 17.40 16.94 -4.04
CA PRO A 158 17.91 17.41 -2.76
C PRO A 158 19.45 17.49 -2.78
N GLN A 159 19.98 18.31 -1.87
CA GLN A 159 21.37 18.78 -1.92
C GLN A 159 22.40 17.63 -1.81
N ASP A 160 22.08 16.62 -1.01
CA ASP A 160 22.87 15.40 -0.84
C ASP A 160 23.07 14.64 -2.16
N LEU A 161 22.02 14.54 -2.99
CA LEU A 161 22.13 13.90 -4.31
C LEU A 161 22.90 14.75 -5.31
N GLN A 162 22.74 16.07 -5.26
CA GLN A 162 23.51 16.97 -6.12
C GLN A 162 25.01 16.80 -5.89
N PHE A 163 25.44 16.76 -4.62
CA PHE A 163 26.84 16.52 -4.27
C PHE A 163 27.35 15.15 -4.74
N GLU A 164 26.51 14.13 -4.63
CA GLU A 164 26.88 12.78 -5.07
C GLU A 164 27.04 12.69 -6.60
N ILE A 165 26.17 13.34 -7.36
CA ILE A 165 26.28 13.43 -8.83
C ILE A 165 27.57 14.18 -9.23
N GLU A 166 27.86 15.32 -8.61
CA GLU A 166 29.10 16.08 -8.87
C GLU A 166 30.34 15.24 -8.55
N ARG A 167 30.32 14.49 -7.45
CA ARG A 167 31.40 13.57 -7.07
C ARG A 167 31.65 12.53 -8.15
N ILE A 168 30.61 11.87 -8.65
CA ILE A 168 30.70 10.85 -9.71
C ILE A 168 31.24 11.46 -11.02
N GLN A 169 30.78 12.66 -11.39
CA GLN A 169 31.24 13.34 -12.61
C GLN A 169 32.72 13.74 -12.54
N ASN A 170 33.20 14.14 -11.36
CA ASN A 170 34.60 14.52 -11.16
C ASN A 170 35.56 13.33 -11.15
N VAL A 171 35.10 12.13 -10.74
CA VAL A 171 35.92 10.90 -10.76
C VAL A 171 36.13 10.36 -12.18
N ASN A 172 35.17 10.59 -13.08
CA ASN A 172 35.20 10.07 -14.46
C ASN A 172 35.87 11.02 -15.47
N ARG A 173 36.47 12.13 -15.03
CA ARG A 173 37.23 13.08 -15.86
C ARG A 173 38.72 12.90 -15.67
#